data_AF-A0A1C4DR92-F1
#
_entry.id   AF-A0A1C4DR92-F1
#
_cell.length_a   1.000
_cell.length_b   1.000
_cell.length_c   1.000
_cell.angle_alpha   90.00
_cell.angle_beta   90.00
_cell.angle_gamma   90.00
#
_symmetry.space_group_name_H-M   'P 1'
#
loop_
_entity.id
_entity.type
_entity.pdbx_description
1 polymer ?
#
loop_
_entity_poly.entity_id
_entity_poly.type
_entity_poly.pdbx_seq_one_letter_code
_entity_poly.pdbx_strand_id
1 'polypeptide(L)'
;MQTGDKTLFFWLGDKLITECHADDADFSVETIRNEHTKAQNYRCLSYIYEPSSTGFRPMAQLVGRGRGGQIYYYLNDQLGTPQELMTANGDIVWSGVYKSYGELAI
;
A
#
# COMPACT_ATOMS: atom_id res chain seq x y z
N MET A 1 -13.08 3.82 25.43
CA MET A 1 -12.12 2.77 25.86
C MET A 1 -10.96 2.89 24.90
N GLN A 2 -9.82 3.44 25.31
CA GLN A 2 -8.66 3.58 24.44
C GLN A 2 -8.04 2.18 24.30
N THR A 3 -8.45 1.46 23.26
CA THR A 3 -7.70 0.32 22.77
C THR A 3 -6.29 0.83 22.47
N GLY A 4 -5.25 0.24 23.05
CA GLY A 4 -3.87 0.65 22.72
C GLY A 4 -3.65 0.65 21.22
N ASP A 5 -2.71 1.48 20.74
CA ASP A 5 -2.37 1.61 19.33
C ASP A 5 -2.01 0.23 18.75
N LYS A 6 -2.92 -0.34 17.96
CA LYS A 6 -2.86 -1.73 17.49
C LYS A 6 -2.93 -1.71 15.97
N THR A 7 -1.95 -2.32 15.32
CA THR A 7 -1.97 -2.56 13.88
C THR A 7 -2.31 -4.02 13.62
N LEU A 8 -3.29 -4.25 12.74
CA LEU A 8 -3.65 -5.55 12.21
C LEU A 8 -2.92 -5.76 10.88
N PHE A 9 -2.41 -6.97 10.67
CA PHE A 9 -1.71 -7.37 9.46
C PHE A 9 -2.45 -8.52 8.79
N PHE A 10 -2.75 -8.37 7.51
CA PHE A 10 -3.49 -9.35 6.70
C PHE A 10 -2.55 -9.94 5.65
N TRP A 11 -2.39 -11.26 5.67
CA TRP A 11 -1.44 -11.98 4.82
C TRP A 11 -2.16 -12.93 3.87
N LEU A 12 -1.63 -13.08 2.65
CA LEU A 12 -2.01 -14.11 1.69
C LEU A 12 -0.76 -14.92 1.34
N GLY A 13 -0.64 -16.11 1.93
CA GLY A 13 0.60 -16.88 1.86
C GLY A 13 1.74 -16.11 2.52
N ASP A 14 2.78 -15.79 1.73
CA ASP A 14 3.96 -15.03 2.14
C ASP A 14 3.86 -13.52 1.84
N LYS A 15 2.77 -13.06 1.24
CA LYS A 15 2.58 -11.64 0.86
C LYS A 15 1.73 -10.90 1.88
N LEU A 16 2.23 -9.77 2.38
CA LEU A 16 1.45 -8.83 3.20
C LEU A 16 0.47 -8.09 2.31
N ILE A 17 -0.83 -8.33 2.45
CA ILE A 17 -1.84 -7.69 1.61
C ILE A 17 -2.30 -6.36 2.19
N THR A 18 -2.42 -6.27 3.51
CA THR A 18 -2.87 -5.03 4.18
C THR A 18 -2.27 -4.91 5.57
N GLU A 19 -1.84 -3.71 5.93
CA GLU A 19 -1.68 -3.28 7.31
C GLU A 19 -2.74 -2.22 7.63
N CYS A 20 -3.43 -2.32 8.76
CA CYS A 20 -4.39 -1.30 9.16
C CYS A 20 -4.50 -1.15 10.67
N HIS A 21 -4.63 0.08 11.14
CA HIS A 21 -4.96 0.34 12.53
C HIS A 21 -6.28 -0.33 12.92
N ALA A 22 -6.35 -0.93 14.11
CA ALA A 22 -7.47 -1.76 14.55
C ALA A 22 -8.81 -1.00 14.57
N ASP A 23 -8.81 0.26 15.02
CA ASP A 23 -10.01 1.11 14.98
C ASP A 23 -10.46 1.46 13.55
N ASP A 24 -9.56 1.33 12.57
CA ASP A 24 -9.80 1.59 11.16
C ASP A 24 -10.07 0.31 10.34
N ALA A 25 -10.06 -0.87 10.96
CA ALA A 25 -10.22 -2.15 10.27
C ALA A 25 -11.69 -2.56 10.08
N ASP A 26 -12.58 -1.61 9.78
CA ASP A 26 -13.97 -1.88 9.37
C ASP A 26 -14.10 -1.86 7.84
N PHE A 27 -14.49 -3.00 7.29
CA PHE A 27 -14.68 -3.24 5.86
C PHE A 27 -16.16 -3.51 5.52
N SER A 28 -17.09 -2.97 6.31
CA SER A 28 -18.51 -3.00 5.99
C SER A 28 -18.80 -2.37 4.62
N VAL A 29 -19.82 -2.90 3.94
CA VAL A 29 -20.17 -2.51 2.57
C VAL A 29 -20.49 -1.01 2.45
N GLU A 30 -21.14 -0.45 3.47
CA GLU A 30 -21.47 0.98 3.54
C GLU A 30 -20.22 1.85 3.57
N THR A 31 -19.27 1.51 4.45
CA THR A 31 -17.99 2.22 4.58
C THR A 31 -17.16 2.12 3.30
N ILE A 32 -17.11 0.94 2.67
CA ILE A 32 -16.37 0.72 1.41
C ILE A 32 -16.96 1.54 0.25
N ARG A 33 -18.29 1.67 0.18
CA ARG A 33 -18.97 2.39 -0.91
C ARG A 33 -18.97 3.91 -0.74
N ASN A 34 -18.64 4.43 0.44
CA ASN A 34 -18.65 5.86 0.70
C ASN A 34 -17.48 6.58 0.00
N GLU A 35 -17.80 7.27 -1.11
CA GLU A 35 -16.87 8.06 -1.92
C GLU A 35 -16.40 9.36 -1.25
N HIS A 36 -17.15 9.87 -0.27
CA HIS A 36 -16.79 11.12 0.43
C HIS A 36 -15.72 10.92 1.49
N THR A 37 -15.38 9.66 1.79
CA THR A 37 -14.29 9.38 2.72
C THR A 37 -12.96 9.80 2.09
N LYS A 38 -12.12 10.52 2.83
CA LYS A 38 -10.76 10.80 2.38
C LYS A 38 -9.85 9.64 2.76
N ALA A 39 -8.92 9.27 1.89
CA ALA A 39 -7.90 8.27 2.15
C ALA A 39 -7.21 8.47 3.52
N GLN A 40 -6.85 9.72 3.83
CA GLN A 40 -6.15 10.11 5.07
C GLN A 40 -6.99 9.96 6.35
N ASN A 41 -8.31 9.77 6.24
CA ASN A 41 -9.16 9.56 7.41
C ASN A 41 -8.93 8.17 8.03
N TYR A 42 -8.26 7.27 7.32
CA TYR A 42 -8.07 5.89 7.74
C TYR A 42 -6.63 5.45 7.60
N ARG A 43 -6.13 4.80 8.65
CA ARG A 43 -4.76 4.30 8.70
C ARG A 43 -4.69 2.86 8.21
N CYS A 44 -5.12 2.65 6.97
CA CYS A 44 -4.96 1.38 6.26
C CYS A 44 -4.05 1.58 5.04
N LEU A 45 -3.17 0.61 4.80
CA LEU A 45 -2.34 0.52 3.62
C LEU A 45 -2.44 -0.90 3.05
N SER A 46 -2.91 -1.02 1.82
CA SER A 46 -3.00 -2.30 1.11
C SER A 46 -2.03 -2.36 -0.05
N TYR A 47 -1.50 -3.55 -0.33
CA TYR A 47 -0.53 -3.79 -1.39
C TYR A 47 -1.08 -4.75 -2.43
N ILE A 48 -0.85 -4.42 -3.70
CA ILE A 48 -1.17 -5.27 -4.85
C ILE A 48 0.14 -5.77 -5.42
N TYR A 49 0.22 -7.06 -5.70
CA TYR A 49 1.42 -7.71 -6.24
C TYR A 49 1.15 -8.30 -7.61
N GLU A 50 2.22 -8.55 -8.35
CA GLU A 50 2.16 -9.28 -9.61
C GLU A 50 1.53 -10.70 -9.42
N PRO A 51 0.53 -11.12 -10.24
CA PRO A 51 -0.24 -12.33 -10.03
C PRO A 51 0.56 -13.65 -10.04
N SER A 52 1.73 -13.68 -10.68
CA SER A 52 2.55 -14.89 -10.86
C SER A 52 3.98 -14.73 -10.34
N SER A 53 4.27 -13.67 -9.56
CA SER A 53 5.61 -13.49 -9.02
C SER A 53 5.88 -14.45 -7.87
N THR A 54 7.01 -15.16 -7.95
CA THR A 54 7.59 -15.97 -6.86
C THR A 54 8.35 -15.13 -5.83
N GLY A 55 8.31 -13.80 -5.95
CA GLY A 55 9.00 -12.87 -5.05
C GLY A 55 8.24 -11.56 -4.87
N PHE A 56 8.85 -10.65 -4.11
CA PHE A 56 8.30 -9.34 -3.78
C PHE A 56 8.36 -8.41 -4.99
N ARG A 57 7.23 -8.28 -5.69
CA ARG A 57 7.05 -7.41 -6.85
C ARG A 57 5.74 -6.63 -6.70
N PRO A 58 5.74 -5.53 -5.92
CA PRO A 58 4.54 -4.76 -5.69
C PRO A 58 4.19 -3.95 -6.95
N MET A 59 2.93 -3.89 -7.31
CA MET A 59 2.42 -3.12 -8.44
C MET A 59 1.80 -1.79 -7.99
N ALA A 60 1.05 -1.83 -6.89
CA ALA A 60 0.39 -0.65 -6.35
C ALA A 60 0.24 -0.74 -4.84
N GLN A 61 0.14 0.43 -4.20
CA GLN A 61 -0.34 0.57 -2.84
C GLN A 61 -1.63 1.40 -2.82
N LEU A 62 -2.57 1.00 -1.96
CA LEU A 62 -3.82 1.69 -1.71
C LEU A 62 -3.79 2.27 -0.30
N VAL A 63 -3.89 3.59 -0.19
CA VAL A 63 -3.98 4.30 1.09
C VAL A 63 -5.44 4.56 1.42
N GLY A 64 -5.82 4.28 2.67
CA GLY A 64 -7.19 4.39 3.15
C GLY A 64 -8.01 3.15 2.83
N ARG A 65 -9.32 3.31 2.63
CA ARG A 65 -10.22 2.19 2.33
C ARG A 65 -11.36 2.60 1.40
N GLY A 66 -11.93 1.63 0.70
CA GLY A 66 -13.11 1.83 -0.14
C GLY A 66 -12.87 2.75 -1.33
N ARG A 67 -13.95 3.34 -1.86
CA ARG A 67 -13.91 4.22 -3.04
C ARG A 67 -13.20 5.56 -2.81
N GLY A 68 -13.08 5.98 -1.55
CA GLY A 68 -12.38 7.21 -1.16
C GLY A 68 -10.86 7.05 -0.98
N GLY A 69 -10.34 5.83 -1.19
CA GLY A 69 -8.91 5.55 -1.09
C GLY A 69 -8.10 6.17 -2.22
N GLN A 70 -6.79 6.25 -2.01
CA GLN A 70 -5.85 6.75 -3.01
C GLN A 70 -4.92 5.64 -3.46
N ILE A 71 -4.72 5.52 -4.78
CA ILE A 71 -3.78 4.57 -5.37
C ILE A 71 -2.45 5.25 -5.70
N TYR A 72 -1.38 4.52 -5.43
CA TYR A 72 -0.04 4.83 -5.90
C TYR A 72 0.53 3.61 -6.62
N TYR A 73 1.28 3.83 -7.69
CA TYR A 73 1.88 2.79 -8.50
C TYR A 73 3.38 2.72 -8.28
N TYR A 74 3.88 1.50 -8.09
CA TYR A 74 5.33 1.26 -7.99
C TYR A 74 5.91 1.15 -9.40
N LEU A 75 7.00 1.88 -9.64
CA LEU A 75 7.87 1.69 -10.79
C LEU A 75 9.07 0.88 -10.32
N ASN A 76 9.08 -0.39 -10.70
CA ASN A 76 10.10 -1.34 -10.27
C ASN A 76 11.17 -1.53 -11.35
N ASP A 77 12.37 -1.92 -10.93
CA ASP A 77 13.37 -2.46 -11.84
C ASP A 77 13.03 -3.89 -12.31
N GLN A 78 13.90 -4.46 -13.15
CA GLN A 78 13.74 -5.81 -13.68
C GLN A 78 13.70 -6.93 -12.61
N LEU A 79 14.23 -6.67 -11.41
CA LEU A 79 14.22 -7.61 -10.28
C LEU A 79 12.96 -7.48 -9.43
N GLY A 80 12.22 -6.38 -9.60
CA GLY A 80 11.01 -6.07 -8.84
C GLY A 80 11.25 -5.12 -7.67
N THR A 81 12.46 -4.54 -7.55
CA THR A 81 12.77 -3.56 -6.52
C THR A 81 12.15 -2.22 -6.90
N PRO A 82 11.31 -1.62 -6.03
CA PRO A 82 10.74 -0.30 -6.29
C PRO A 82 11.83 0.77 -6.42
N GLN A 83 11.82 1.54 -7.50
CA GLN A 83 12.70 2.69 -7.72
C GLN A 83 11.92 4.00 -7.58
N GLU A 84 10.63 4.01 -7.97
CA GLU A 84 9.77 5.18 -7.82
C GLU A 84 8.35 4.79 -7.39
N LEU A 85 7.64 5.75 -6.82
CA LEU A 85 6.23 5.69 -6.49
C LEU A 85 5.52 6.88 -7.12
N MET A 86 4.48 6.62 -7.90
CA MET A 86 3.72 7.67 -8.59
C MET A 86 2.24 7.69 -8.19
N THR A 87 1.63 8.87 -8.23
CA THR A 87 0.17 9.01 -8.06
C THR A 87 -0.58 8.48 -9.28
N ALA A 88 -1.90 8.37 -9.17
CA ALA A 88 -2.77 8.07 -10.31
C ALA A 88 -2.68 9.08 -11.47
N ASN A 89 -2.22 10.29 -11.21
CA ASN A 89 -2.05 11.33 -12.23
C ASN A 89 -0.67 11.28 -12.92
N GLY A 90 0.23 10.40 -12.46
CA GLY A 90 1.60 10.29 -12.97
C GLY A 90 2.62 11.17 -12.26
N ASP A 91 2.25 11.82 -11.15
CA ASP A 91 3.20 12.62 -10.35
C ASP A 91 4.07 11.69 -9.51
N ILE A 92 5.39 11.85 -9.57
CA ILE A 92 6.33 11.11 -8.70
C ILE A 92 6.26 11.70 -7.28
N VAL A 93 5.94 10.85 -6.31
CA VAL A 93 5.86 11.23 -4.88
C VAL A 93 7.01 10.67 -4.06
N TRP A 94 7.70 9.66 -4.59
CA TRP A 94 8.91 9.11 -3.99
C TRP A 94 9.78 8.50 -5.09
N SER A 95 11.09 8.61 -4.93
CA SER A 95 12.11 7.98 -5.77
C SER A 95 13.30 7.62 -4.89
N GLY A 96 13.95 6.51 -5.19
CA GLY A 96 15.16 6.06 -4.51
C GLY A 96 16.02 5.25 -5.46
N VAL A 97 17.33 5.46 -5.38
CA VAL A 97 18.30 4.70 -6.19
C VAL A 97 19.02 3.72 -5.29
N TYR A 98 19.18 2.48 -5.74
CA TYR A 98 19.85 1.43 -4.97
C TYR A 98 21.19 1.05 -5.58
N LYS A 99 22.19 0.83 -4.73
CA LYS A 99 23.45 0.17 -5.13
C LYS A 99 23.19 -1.31 -5.41
N SER A 100 24.18 -1.96 -6.03
CA SER A 100 24.15 -3.37 -6.43
C SER A 100 23.80 -4.37 -5.31
N TYR A 101 23.98 -4.02 -4.04
CA TYR A 101 23.63 -4.87 -2.88
C TYR A 101 22.42 -4.36 -2.08
N GLY A 102 21.60 -3.47 -2.66
CA GLY A 102 20.36 -2.99 -2.02
C GLY A 102 20.55 -1.88 -0.99
N GLU A 103 21.76 -1.35 -0.84
CA GLU A 103 21.98 -0.12 -0.08
C GLU A 103 21.36 1.08 -0.81
N LEU A 104 20.66 1.94 -0.08
CA LEU A 104 20.19 3.22 -0.62
C LEU A 104 21.40 4.06 -1.06
N ALA A 105 21.44 4.42 -2.33
CA ALA A 105 22.51 5.19 -2.94
C ALA A 105 22.27 6.70 -2.81
N ILE A 106 21.00 7.14 -2.87
CA ILE A 106 20.43 8.45 -2.52
C ILE A 106 18.90 8.28 -2.46
#